data_AF-A0A4Y2WXT0-F1
#
_entry.id   AF-A0A4Y2WXT0-F1
#
_cell.length_a   1.000
_cell.length_b   1.000
_cell.length_c   1.000
_cell.angle_alpha   90.00
_cell.angle_beta   90.00
_cell.angle_gamma   90.00
#
_symmetry.space_group_name_H-M   'P 1'
#
loop_
_entity.id
_entity.type
_entity.pdbx_description
1 polymer ?
#
loop_
_entity_poly.entity_id
_entity_poly.type
_entity_poly.pdbx_seq_one_letter_code
_entity_poly.pdbx_strand_id
1 'polypeptide(L)'
;ISPVTLYFGVKFYASDPCRLLEEITKYQFVLQLKQDILQGRLPLTDELAAELFALSLQAELGDFDPRKHHEHYVSEFRFLPEQTPHLEKKVEQIHKTLV
;
A
#
# COMPACT_ATOMS: atom_id res chain seq x y z
N ILE A 1 -22.75 30.05 6.17
CA ILE A 1 -22.90 28.76 5.45
C ILE A 1 -21.73 27.88 5.88
N SER A 2 -21.99 26.69 6.44
CA SER A 2 -20.93 25.74 6.77
C SER A 2 -20.41 25.07 5.50
N PRO A 3 -19.10 24.84 5.34
CA PRO A 3 -18.58 24.17 4.15
C PRO A 3 -19.07 22.73 4.05
N VAL A 4 -19.22 22.24 2.82
CA VAL A 4 -19.55 20.84 2.51
C VAL A 4 -18.25 20.06 2.34
N THR A 5 -18.10 18.97 3.09
CA THR A 5 -16.98 18.03 2.95
C THR A 5 -17.35 16.95 1.93
N LEU A 6 -16.54 16.82 0.89
CA LEU A 6 -16.63 15.75 -0.11
C LEU A 6 -15.41 14.84 -0.03
N TYR A 7 -15.58 13.58 -0.39
CA TYR A 7 -14.51 12.60 -0.48
C TYR A 7 -14.35 12.15 -1.93
N PHE A 8 -13.12 12.22 -2.42
CA PHE A 8 -12.74 11.60 -3.69
C PHE A 8 -12.43 10.12 -3.44
N GLY A 9 -12.99 9.23 -4.24
CA GLY A 9 -12.76 7.80 -4.10
C GLY A 9 -13.31 6.97 -5.25
N VAL A 10 -12.90 5.71 -5.30
CA VAL A 10 -13.36 4.77 -6.34
C VAL A 10 -14.72 4.21 -5.96
N LYS A 11 -15.70 4.40 -6.84
CA LYS A 11 -17.05 3.84 -6.68
C LYS A 11 -17.22 2.48 -7.35
N PHE A 12 -16.51 2.26 -8.46
CA PHE A 12 -16.59 1.04 -9.25
C PHE A 12 -15.17 0.54 -9.53
N TYR A 13 -14.86 -0.65 -9.01
CA TYR A 13 -13.57 -1.28 -9.23
C TYR A 13 -13.60 -2.02 -10.58
N ALA A 14 -12.62 -1.77 -11.43
CA ALA A 14 -12.41 -2.55 -12.64
C ALA A 14 -12.12 -4.01 -12.26
N SER A 15 -12.79 -4.95 -12.93
CA SER A 15 -12.52 -6.38 -12.76
C SER A 15 -11.13 -6.79 -13.28
N ASP A 16 -10.58 -5.99 -14.21
CA ASP A 16 -9.22 -6.11 -14.71
C ASP A 16 -8.56 -4.72 -14.69
N PRO A 17 -7.65 -4.45 -13.72
CA PRO A 17 -6.94 -3.18 -13.61
C PRO A 17 -6.10 -2.84 -14.85
N CYS A 18 -5.68 -3.83 -15.65
CA CYS A 18 -4.90 -3.62 -16.88
C CYS A 18 -5.69 -2.88 -17.97
N ARG A 19 -7.02 -2.79 -17.83
CA ARG A 19 -7.89 -2.04 -18.75
C ARG A 19 -7.92 -0.55 -18.46
N LEU A 20 -7.35 -0.10 -17.35
CA LEU A 20 -7.20 1.33 -17.04
C LEU A 20 -6.10 1.89 -17.95
N LEU A 21 -6.49 2.82 -18.83
CA LEU A 21 -5.59 3.37 -19.85
C LEU A 21 -4.60 4.37 -19.26
N GLU A 22 -5.07 5.23 -18.37
CA GLU A 22 -4.28 6.33 -17.83
C GLU A 22 -3.60 5.92 -16.53
N GLU A 23 -2.31 6.24 -16.44
CA GLU A 23 -1.51 5.94 -15.25
C GLU A 23 -2.03 6.65 -14.00
N ILE A 24 -2.57 7.87 -14.18
CA ILE A 24 -3.21 8.61 -13.08
C ILE A 24 -4.42 7.86 -12.52
N THR A 25 -5.23 7.20 -13.35
CA THR A 25 -6.37 6.42 -12.88
C THR A 25 -5.92 5.19 -12.11
N LYS A 26 -4.91 4.48 -12.60
CA LYS A 26 -4.32 3.33 -11.88
C LYS A 26 -3.77 3.75 -10.53
N TYR A 27 -3.07 4.89 -10.47
CA TYR A 27 -2.55 5.43 -9.23
C TYR A 27 -3.68 5.73 -8.22
N GLN A 28 -4.78 6.35 -8.66
CA GLN A 28 -5.94 6.59 -7.78
C GLN A 28 -6.57 5.29 -7.27
N PHE A 29 -6.59 4.23 -8.09
CA PHE A 29 -7.03 2.91 -7.66
C PHE A 29 -6.12 2.32 -6.57
N VAL A 30 -4.80 2.44 -6.74
CA VAL A 30 -3.83 1.99 -5.72
C VAL A 30 -4.04 2.77 -4.42
N LEU A 31 -4.22 4.09 -4.48
CA LEU A 31 -4.48 4.91 -3.29
C LEU A 31 -5.78 4.51 -2.57
N GLN A 32 -6.85 4.26 -3.33
CA GLN A 32 -8.11 3.79 -2.74
C GLN A 32 -7.93 2.43 -2.06
N LEU A 33 -7.23 1.48 -2.70
CA LEU A 33 -6.96 0.16 -2.11
C LEU A 33 -6.15 0.27 -0.83
N LYS A 34 -5.08 1.09 -0.81
CA LYS A 34 -4.31 1.39 0.41
C LYS A 34 -5.24 1.90 1.53
N GLN A 35 -6.17 2.81 1.20
CA GLN A 35 -7.13 3.35 2.15
C GLN A 35 -8.14 2.30 2.64
N ASP A 36 -8.64 1.43 1.76
CA ASP A 36 -9.59 0.37 2.12
C ASP A 36 -8.96 -0.67 3.04
N ILE A 37 -7.71 -1.03 2.81
CA ILE A 37 -6.92 -1.92 3.66
C ILE A 37 -6.71 -1.27 5.03
N LEU A 38 -6.25 -0.01 5.05
CA LEU A 38 -6.02 0.73 6.29
C LEU A 38 -7.30 0.92 7.10
N GLN A 39 -8.46 1.03 6.45
CA GLN A 39 -9.75 1.18 7.14
C GLN A 39 -10.43 -0.16 7.46
N GLY A 40 -9.78 -1.29 7.16
CA GLY A 40 -10.30 -2.63 7.43
C GLY A 40 -11.48 -3.04 6.55
N ARG A 41 -11.73 -2.33 5.44
CA ARG A 41 -12.78 -2.67 4.47
C ARG A 41 -12.38 -3.80 3.53
N LEU A 42 -11.08 -3.99 3.32
CA LEU A 42 -10.53 -5.04 2.48
C LEU A 42 -9.75 -6.04 3.35
N PRO A 43 -10.35 -7.20 3.71
CA PRO A 43 -9.65 -8.23 4.45
C PRO A 43 -8.60 -8.90 3.57
N LEU A 44 -7.43 -9.17 4.13
CA LEU A 44 -6.29 -9.79 3.45
C LEU A 44 -5.75 -10.93 4.31
N THR A 45 -5.08 -11.89 3.66
CA THR A 45 -4.19 -12.81 4.37
C THR A 45 -2.88 -12.11 4.69
N ASP A 46 -2.16 -12.57 5.71
CA ASP A 46 -0.85 -12.01 6.09
C ASP A 46 0.18 -12.14 4.96
N GLU A 47 0.11 -13.21 4.16
CA GLU A 47 0.92 -13.38 2.95
C GLU A 47 0.68 -12.26 1.94
N LEU A 48 -0.58 -12.05 1.57
CA LEU A 48 -0.93 -11.07 0.55
C LEU A 48 -0.66 -9.64 1.05
N ALA A 49 -0.95 -9.36 2.32
CA ALA A 49 -0.64 -8.08 2.93
C ALA A 49 0.87 -7.78 2.84
N ALA A 50 1.73 -8.75 3.16
CA ALA A 50 3.17 -8.55 3.10
C ALA A 50 3.67 -8.23 1.69
N GLU A 51 3.17 -8.93 0.67
CA GLU A 51 3.50 -8.68 -0.73
C GLU A 51 3.05 -7.29 -1.19
N LEU A 52 1.79 -6.92 -0.90
CA LEU A 52 1.24 -5.62 -1.29
C LEU A 52 1.99 -4.46 -0.63
N PHE A 53 2.35 -4.60 0.65
CA PHE A 53 3.06 -3.55 1.37
C PHE A 53 4.52 -3.44 0.92
N ALA A 54 5.16 -4.55 0.57
CA ALA A 54 6.50 -4.51 -0.03
C ALA A 54 6.50 -3.83 -1.41
N LEU A 55 5.51 -4.12 -2.25
CA LEU A 55 5.31 -3.41 -3.53
C LEU A 55 5.01 -1.92 -3.32
N SER A 56 4.23 -1.60 -2.27
CA SER A 56 4.00 -0.21 -1.89
C SER A 56 5.30 0.48 -1.49
N LEU A 57 6.16 -0.17 -0.71
CA LEU A 57 7.47 0.40 -0.34
C LEU A 57 8.36 0.59 -1.57
N GLN A 58 8.40 -0.39 -2.46
CA GLN A 58 9.16 -0.30 -3.72
C GLN A 58 8.71 0.91 -4.55
N ALA A 59 7.40 1.17 -4.61
CA ALA A 59 6.87 2.32 -5.34
C ALA A 59 7.22 3.68 -4.69
N GLU A 60 7.36 3.75 -3.35
CA GLU A 60 7.59 4.99 -2.61
C GLU A 60 9.10 5.27 -2.39
N LEU A 61 9.89 4.22 -2.16
CA LEU A 61 11.30 4.30 -1.77
C LEU A 61 12.26 3.88 -2.89
N GLY A 62 11.76 3.14 -3.89
CA GLY A 62 12.60 2.42 -4.85
C GLY A 62 13.33 1.24 -4.20
N ASP A 63 14.38 0.76 -4.88
CA ASP A 63 15.13 -0.42 -4.46
C ASP A 63 15.67 -0.33 -3.04
N PHE A 64 15.74 -1.47 -2.36
CA PHE A 64 16.33 -1.54 -1.04
C PHE A 64 17.82 -1.11 -1.04
N ASP A 65 18.14 -0.04 -0.30
CA ASP A 65 19.51 0.41 -0.02
C ASP A 65 19.83 0.26 1.49
N PRO A 66 20.76 -0.63 1.89
CA PRO A 66 21.11 -0.82 3.31
C PRO A 66 21.75 0.40 3.97
N ARG A 67 22.14 1.44 3.21
CA ARG A 67 22.66 2.71 3.75
C ARG A 67 21.55 3.69 4.10
N LYS A 68 20.35 3.50 3.53
CA LYS A 68 19.18 4.37 3.72
C LYS A 68 18.10 3.70 4.56
N HIS A 69 17.90 2.40 4.34
CA HIS A 69 16.86 1.60 4.98
C HIS A 69 17.44 0.90 6.21
N HIS A 70 17.41 1.63 7.32
CA HIS A 70 17.82 1.16 8.64
C HIS A 70 16.78 0.21 9.23
N GLU A 71 17.07 -0.39 10.39
CA GLU A 71 16.09 -1.21 11.10
C GLU A 71 14.78 -0.43 11.31
N HIS A 72 13.65 -1.13 11.15
CA HIS A 72 12.29 -0.59 11.36
C HIS A 72 11.83 0.49 10.36
N TYR A 73 12.50 0.69 9.22
CA TYR A 73 12.00 1.65 8.20
C TYR A 73 10.58 1.33 7.71
N VAL A 74 10.17 0.05 7.75
CA VAL A 74 8.79 -0.36 7.41
C VAL A 74 7.78 0.24 8.39
N SER A 75 8.13 0.41 9.66
CA SER A 75 7.25 0.94 10.71
C SER A 75 6.92 2.43 10.51
N GLU A 76 7.71 3.15 9.70
CA GLU A 76 7.43 4.53 9.28
C GLU A 76 6.18 4.62 8.39
N PHE A 77 5.76 3.50 7.80
CA PHE A 77 4.57 3.38 6.97
C PHE A 77 3.46 2.67 7.75
N ARG A 78 2.26 3.25 7.69
CA ARG A 78 1.07 2.67 8.32
C ARG A 78 0.17 2.04 7.26
N PHE A 79 0.28 0.72 7.11
CA PHE A 79 -0.51 -0.04 6.14
C PHE A 79 -1.80 -0.62 6.73
N LEU A 80 -1.76 -0.99 8.01
CA LEU A 80 -2.89 -1.52 8.77
C LEU A 80 -3.06 -0.73 10.08
N PRO A 81 -4.28 -0.69 10.67
CA PRO A 81 -4.47 -0.15 12.01
C PRO A 81 -3.59 -0.86 13.05
N GLU A 82 -3.64 -2.19 13.03
CA GLU A 82 -2.90 -3.08 13.91
C GLU A 82 -1.77 -3.75 13.13
N GLN A 83 -0.70 -3.01 12.88
CA GLN A 83 0.48 -3.51 12.18
C GLN A 83 1.39 -4.25 13.16
N THR A 84 1.66 -5.53 12.91
CA THR A 84 2.46 -6.37 13.80
C THR A 84 3.94 -6.40 13.40
N PRO A 85 4.89 -6.56 14.35
CA PRO A 85 6.31 -6.71 14.03
C PRO A 85 6.61 -7.92 13.13
N HIS A 86 5.80 -8.98 13.22
CA HIS A 86 5.93 -10.15 12.36
C HIS A 86 5.68 -9.81 10.89
N LEU A 87 4.60 -9.06 10.64
CA LEU A 87 4.25 -8.60 9.30
C LEU A 87 5.32 -7.63 8.76
N GLU A 88 5.76 -6.66 9.55
CA GLU A 88 6.79 -5.70 9.14
C GLU A 88 8.09 -6.40 8.70
N LYS A 89 8.51 -7.43 9.43
CA LYS A 89 9.68 -8.24 9.06
C LYS A 89 9.48 -8.97 7.73
N LYS A 90 8.29 -9.51 7.48
CA LYS A 90 7.96 -10.20 6.22
C LYS A 90 7.96 -9.21 5.05
N VAL A 91 7.40 -8.02 5.25
CA VAL A 91 7.42 -6.91 4.28
C VAL A 91 8.86 -6.51 3.93
N GLU A 92 9.70 -6.29 4.94
CA GLU A 92 11.12 -5.98 4.73
C GLU A 92 11.85 -7.07 3.94
N GLN A 93 11.62 -8.34 4.29
CA GLN A 93 12.21 -9.47 3.58
C GLN A 93 11.83 -9.50 2.10
N ILE A 94 10.56 -9.23 1.77
CA ILE A 94 10.10 -9.19 0.38
C ILE A 94 10.67 -7.96 -0.33
N HIS A 95 10.65 -6.78 0.28
CA HIS A 95 11.16 -5.55 -0.34
C HIS A 95 12.63 -5.68 -0.76
N LYS A 96 13.46 -6.38 0.04
CA LYS A 96 14.86 -6.69 -0.30
C LYS A 96 15.05 -7.56 -1.55
N THR A 97 13.99 -8.21 -2.02
CA THR A 97 14.02 -9.08 -3.22
C THR A 97 13.47 -8.41 -4.47
N LEU A 98 12.84 -7.23 -4.33
CA LEU A 98 12.29 -6.46 -5.45
C LEU A 98 13.41 -5.65 -6.12
N VAL A 99 13.29 -5.49 -7.45
CA VAL A 99 14.22 -4.78 -8.35
C VAL A 99 13.39 -3.96 -9.34
#